data_AF-X0ZK25-F1
#
_entry.id   AF-X0ZK25-F1
#
_cell.length_a   1.000
_cell.length_b   1.000
_cell.length_c   1.000
_cell.angle_alpha   90.00
_cell.angle_beta   90.00
_cell.angle_gamma   90.00
#
_symmetry.space_group_name_H-M   'P 1'
#
loop_
_entity.id
_entity.type
_entity.pdbx_description
1 polymer ?
#
loop_
_entity_poly.entity_id
_entity_poly.type
_entity_poly.pdbx_seq_one_letter_code
_entity_poly.pdbx_strand_id
1 'polypeptide(L)' 'GGILNSYHCIGLAADIKVKDINLITLLEICENIDFTGIGFYEKKDFLHLDVRPTKRARWRE' A
#
# COMPACT_ATOMS: atom_id res chain seq x y z
N GLY A 1 -6.76 7.74 -3.10
CA GLY A 1 -7.24 8.85 -2.24
C GLY A 1 -8.76 8.95 -2.20
N GLY A 2 -9.43 8.19 -1.32
CA GLY A 2 -10.90 8.12 -1.25
C GLY A 2 -11.50 8.33 0.15
N ILE A 3 -10.69 8.77 1.12
CA ILE A 3 -11.11 9.04 2.50
C ILE A 3 -10.62 10.42 2.94
N LEU A 4 -11.34 11.06 3.85
CA LEU A 4 -10.90 12.30 4.48
C LEU A 4 -9.54 12.06 5.16
N ASN A 5 -8.58 12.97 4.97
CA ASN A 5 -7.19 12.86 5.46
C ASN A 5 -6.38 11.68 4.87
N SER A 6 -6.65 11.30 3.62
CA SER A 6 -5.83 10.30 2.93
C SER A 6 -4.38 10.77 2.75
N TYR A 7 -3.42 9.90 3.07
CA TYR A 7 -1.98 10.16 2.89
C TYR A 7 -1.58 10.42 1.43
N HIS A 8 -2.41 10.00 0.47
CA HIS A 8 -2.27 10.35 -0.95
C HIS A 8 -2.30 11.87 -1.18
N CYS A 9 -3.12 12.60 -0.43
CA CYS A 9 -3.30 14.04 -0.59
C CYS A 9 -2.09 14.86 -0.12
N ILE A 10 -1.17 14.25 0.63
CA ILE A 10 0.03 14.89 1.16
C ILE A 10 1.33 14.23 0.70
N GLY A 11 1.26 13.39 -0.33
CA GLY A 11 2.44 12.77 -0.96
C GLY A 11 3.12 11.69 -0.12
N LEU A 12 2.45 11.13 0.90
CA LEU A 12 3.00 10.06 1.74
C LEU A 12 2.53 8.65 1.34
N ALA A 13 1.65 8.53 0.35
CA ALA A 13 1.13 7.25 -0.11
C ALA A 13 1.12 7.14 -1.63
N ALA A 14 1.20 5.90 -2.11
CA ALA A 14 1.06 5.52 -3.51
C ALA A 14 0.28 4.20 -3.62
N ASP A 15 -0.56 4.10 -4.65
CA ASP A 15 -1.20 2.85 -5.04
C ASP A 15 -0.41 2.32 -6.23
N ILE A 16 0.14 1.11 -6.11
CA ILE A 16 1.05 0.53 -7.11
C ILE A 16 0.54 -0.80 -7.65
N LYS A 17 0.91 -1.06 -8.90
CA LYS A 17 0.84 -2.36 -9.57
C LYS A 17 2.08 -2.47 -10.45
N VAL A 18 2.71 -3.64 -10.48
CA VAL A 18 3.88 -3.87 -11.32
C VAL A 18 3.50 -4.87 -12.41
N LYS A 19 3.78 -4.51 -13.66
CA LYS A 19 3.56 -5.40 -14.80
C LYS A 19 4.40 -6.66 -14.59
N ASP A 20 3.80 -7.82 -14.79
CA ASP A 20 4.43 -9.15 -14.70
C ASP A 20 4.81 -9.62 -13.27
N ILE A 21 4.44 -8.87 -12.22
CA ILE A 21 4.55 -9.32 -10.82
C ILE A 21 3.15 -9.50 -10.25
N ASN A 22 2.86 -10.71 -9.76
CA ASN A 22 1.57 -10.96 -9.10
C ASN A 22 1.49 -10.17 -7.78
N LEU A 23 0.28 -9.82 -7.37
CA LEU A 23 0.08 -8.92 -6.23
C LEU A 23 0.57 -9.50 -4.89
N ILE A 24 0.54 -10.83 -4.72
CA ILE A 24 1.02 -11.52 -3.51
C ILE A 24 2.54 -11.41 -3.40
N THR A 25 3.26 -11.69 -4.49
CA THR A 25 4.71 -11.52 -4.56
C THR A 25 5.11 -10.07 -4.38
N LEU A 26 4.35 -9.12 -4.94
CA LEU A 26 4.57 -7.70 -4.70
C LEU A 26 4.40 -7.33 -3.21
N LEU A 27 3.38 -7.89 -2.54
CA LEU A 27 3.16 -7.72 -1.11
C LEU A 27 4.36 -8.24 -0.30
N GLU A 28 4.85 -9.45 -0.58
CA GLU A 28 6.02 -10.04 0.10
C GLU A 28 7.27 -9.16 -0.06
N ILE A 29 7.50 -8.62 -1.26
CA ILE A 29 8.58 -7.67 -1.52
C ILE A 29 8.40 -6.41 -0.65
N CYS A 30 7.20 -5.83 -0.63
CA CYS A 30 6.92 -4.61 0.12
C CYS A 30 6.92 -4.81 1.64
N GLU A 31 6.63 -6.01 2.15
CA GLU A 31 6.75 -6.33 3.58
C GLU A 31 8.19 -6.33 4.08
N ASN A 32 9.15 -6.63 3.19
CA ASN A 32 10.58 -6.54 3.46
C ASN A 32 11.14 -5.12 3.27
N ILE A 33 10.32 -4.18 2.82
CA ILE A 33 10.64 -2.76 2.72
C ILE A 33 10.03 -2.03 3.93
N ASP A 34 10.64 -0.92 4.35
CA ASP A 34 10.24 -0.17 5.55
C ASP A 34 8.96 0.68 5.37
N PHE A 35 8.00 0.22 4.59
CA PHE A 35 6.68 0.85 4.49
C PHE A 35 5.91 0.69 5.80
N THR A 36 5.45 1.81 6.37
CA THR A 36 4.71 1.80 7.64
C THR A 36 3.23 1.50 7.42
N GLY A 37 2.65 1.77 6.26
CA GLY A 37 1.32 1.30 5.87
C GLY A 37 1.35 0.44 4.61
N ILE A 38 0.69 -0.73 4.65
CA ILE A 38 0.47 -1.57 3.48
C ILE A 38 -0.98 -2.04 3.46
N GLY A 39 -1.69 -1.74 2.36
CA GLY A 39 -3.06 -2.19 2.11
C GLY A 39 -3.11 -3.09 0.88
N PHE A 40 -3.62 -4.31 1.04
CA PHE A 40 -3.75 -5.29 -0.04
C PHE A 40 -5.18 -5.28 -0.61
N TYR A 41 -5.34 -4.80 -1.83
CA TYR A 41 -6.64 -4.71 -2.50
C TYR A 41 -6.72 -5.74 -3.62
N GLU A 42 -6.96 -7.01 -3.27
CA GLU A 42 -6.92 -8.13 -4.22
C GLU A 42 -7.95 -7.97 -5.33
N LYS A 43 -9.18 -7.61 -4.97
CA LYS A 43 -10.29 -7.44 -5.93
C LYS A 43 -10.11 -6.25 -6.87
N LYS A 44 -9.32 -5.26 -6.45
CA LYS A 44 -9.03 -4.05 -7.24
C LYS A 44 -7.67 -4.13 -7.92
N ASP A 45 -6.93 -5.21 -7.70
CA ASP A 45 -5.66 -5.54 -8.35
C ASP A 45 -4.56 -4.47 -8.18
N PHE A 46 -4.42 -3.93 -6.96
CA PHE A 46 -3.34 -3.01 -6.60
C PHE A 46 -2.93 -3.11 -5.13
N LEU A 47 -1.75 -2.60 -4.82
CA LEU A 47 -1.20 -2.50 -3.46
C LEU A 47 -1.13 -1.03 -3.03
N HIS A 48 -1.71 -0.71 -1.89
CA HIS A 48 -1.53 0.58 -1.25
C HIS A 48 -0.28 0.57 -0.38
N LEU A 49 0.57 1.56 -0.53
CA LEU A 49 1.78 1.75 0.26
C LEU A 49 1.84 3.17 0.81
N ASP A 50 2.20 3.31 2.07
CA ASP A 50 2.42 4.62 2.68
C ASP A 50 3.53 4.61 3.75
N VAL A 51 4.06 5.81 4.01
CA VAL A 51 5.08 6.08 5.05
C VAL A 51 4.49 6.92 6.20
N ARG A 52 3.29 6.55 6.68
CA ARG A 52 2.66 7.20 7.86
C ARG A 52 3.65 7.31 9.03
N PRO A 53 3.65 8.44 9.76
CA PRO A 53 4.50 8.62 10.95
C PRO A 53 3.94 7.92 12.20
N THR A 54 2.84 7.19 12.05
CA THR A 54 2.15 6.49 13.15
C THR A 54 2.54 5.02 13.19
N LYS A 55 1.83 4.22 14.02
CA LYS A 55 2.08 2.78 14.13
C LYS A 55 1.95 2.10 12.76
N ARG A 56 2.76 1.05 12.58
CA ARG A 56 2.67 0.20 11.39
C ARG A 56 1.27 -0.38 11.26
N ALA A 57 0.72 -0.36 10.05
CA ALA A 57 -0.61 -0.85 9.74
C ALA A 57 -0.57 -1.77 8.51
N ARG A 58 -1.32 -2.86 8.58
CA ARG A 58 -1.55 -3.81 7.50
C ARG A 58 -3.06 -4.10 7.41
N TRP A 59 -3.64 -4.03 6.22
CA TRP A 59 -5.06 -4.35 6.01
C TRP A 59 -5.28 -4.99 4.63
N ARG A 60 -6.41 -5.67 4.46
CA ARG A 60 -6.79 -6.35 3.21
C ARG A 60 -8.27 -6.09 2.89
N GLU A 61 -8.61 -5.96 1.61
CA GLU A 61 -9.99 -5.78 1.09
C GLU A 61 -10.28 -6.68 -0.14
#